data_AF-A0A7X7C5Y5-F1
#
_entry.id   AF-A0A7X7C5Y5-F1
#
_cell.length_a   1.000
_cell.length_b   1.000
_cell.length_c   1.000
_cell.angle_alpha   90.00
_cell.angle_beta   90.00
_cell.angle_gamma   90.00
#
_symmetry.space_group_name_H-M   'P 1'
#
loop_
_entity.id
_entity.type
_entity.pdbx_description
1 polymer ?
#
loop_
_entity_poly.entity_id
_entity_poly.type
_entity_poly.pdbx_seq_one_letter_code
_entity_poly.pdbx_strand_id
1 'polypeptide(L)'
;METFKNIMEYFSIVMSVLIIIIQTNNQLRIYQQSQYRFSGFRKILPYFYTQNRSYLLLPLIAFCFYMQLWYIQMATGIYLLVLIMIKIKDKAIVKLKYTGRIRRLYFLMILVMTVFCTLVSILLPIPQLATTLLIAFFMLPFLLFVVSALALPGEWLISLFYQLLAKRKLRRFGTEIIGITGSYG
;
A
#
# COMPACT_ATOMS: atom_id res chain seq x y z
N MET A 1 10.79 14.41 -32.04
CA MET A 1 9.88 14.98 -31.02
C MET A 1 9.15 13.90 -30.23
N GLU A 2 8.71 12.81 -30.86
CA GLU A 2 8.05 11.68 -30.18
C GLU A 2 8.95 10.96 -29.16
N THR A 3 10.23 10.73 -29.50
CA THR A 3 11.22 10.16 -28.58
C THR A 3 11.31 10.92 -27.26
N PHE A 4 11.33 12.26 -27.33
CA PHE A 4 11.34 13.12 -26.15
C PHE A 4 10.07 12.99 -25.32
N LYS A 5 8.88 12.97 -25.96
CA LYS A 5 7.60 12.76 -25.26
C LYS A 5 7.58 11.41 -24.51
N ASN A 6 8.05 10.35 -25.16
CA ASN A 6 8.11 9.02 -24.54
C ASN A 6 9.05 9.00 -23.32
N ILE A 7 10.20 9.67 -23.41
CA ILE A 7 11.13 9.80 -22.26
C ILE A 7 10.44 10.49 -21.08
N MET A 8 9.68 11.55 -21.34
CA MET A 8 8.96 12.27 -20.27
C MET A 8 7.84 11.43 -19.66
N GLU A 9 7.13 10.66 -20.48
CA GLU A 9 6.11 9.73 -20.01
C GLU A 9 6.74 8.65 -19.12
N TYR A 10 7.80 7.98 -19.58
CA TYR A 10 8.51 6.97 -18.78
C TYR A 10 9.08 7.52 -17.49
N PHE A 11 9.63 8.73 -17.52
CA PHE A 11 10.07 9.41 -16.30
C PHE A 11 8.92 9.57 -15.31
N SER A 12 7.77 10.09 -15.76
CA SER A 12 6.59 10.26 -14.89
C SER A 12 6.04 8.94 -14.33
N ILE A 13 6.08 7.86 -15.12
CA ILE A 13 5.68 6.52 -14.72
C ILE A 13 6.60 6.00 -13.61
N VAL A 14 7.92 6.06 -13.82
CA VAL A 14 8.91 5.58 -12.85
C VAL A 14 8.74 6.32 -11.51
N MET A 15 8.57 7.64 -11.57
CA MET A 15 8.36 8.46 -10.39
C MET A 15 7.04 8.12 -9.68
N SER A 16 5.98 7.84 -10.43
CA SER A 16 4.69 7.40 -9.87
C SER A 16 4.81 6.06 -9.16
N VAL A 17 5.50 5.09 -9.76
CA VAL A 17 5.74 3.77 -9.13
C VAL A 17 6.55 3.91 -7.85
N LEU A 18 7.62 4.71 -7.86
CA LEU A 18 8.47 4.92 -6.69
C LEU A 18 7.70 5.54 -5.51
N ILE A 19 6.88 6.58 -5.76
CA ILE A 19 6.10 7.19 -4.69
C ILE A 19 5.02 6.23 -4.16
N ILE A 20 4.39 5.42 -5.02
CA ILE A 20 3.43 4.38 -4.61
C ILE A 20 4.11 3.37 -3.68
N ILE A 21 5.32 2.91 -4.02
CA ILE A 21 6.08 1.99 -3.16
C ILE A 21 6.36 2.63 -1.80
N ILE A 22 6.90 3.85 -1.78
CA ILE A 22 7.21 4.57 -0.53
C ILE A 22 5.96 4.73 0.35
N GLN A 23 4.83 5.12 -0.24
CA GLN A 23 3.60 5.27 0.52
C GLN A 23 3.02 3.93 0.98
N THR A 24 3.11 2.89 0.15
CA THR A 24 2.69 1.53 0.54
C THR A 24 3.49 1.07 1.76
N ASN A 25 4.81 1.28 1.77
CA ASN A 25 5.67 0.95 2.90
C ASN A 25 5.24 1.70 4.17
N ASN A 26 4.93 3.00 4.04
CA ASN A 26 4.48 3.83 5.16
C ASN A 26 3.12 3.39 5.70
N GLN A 27 2.15 3.10 4.83
CA GLN A 27 0.83 2.65 5.25
C GLN A 27 0.87 1.26 5.89
N LEU A 28 1.64 0.32 5.30
CA LEU A 28 1.88 -1.01 5.88
C LEU A 28 2.56 -0.92 7.25
N ARG A 29 3.46 0.05 7.45
CA ARG A 29 4.06 0.30 8.77
C ARG A 29 3.00 0.68 9.80
N ILE A 30 2.12 1.63 9.47
CA ILE A 30 1.04 2.06 10.36
C ILE A 30 0.10 0.89 10.65
N TYR A 31 -0.24 0.11 9.63
CA TYR A 31 -1.08 -1.08 9.77
C TYR A 31 -0.44 -2.15 10.66
N GLN A 32 0.88 -2.34 10.55
CA GLN A 32 1.64 -3.23 11.44
C GLN A 32 1.64 -2.71 12.89
N GLN A 33 1.79 -1.41 13.10
CA GLN A 33 1.75 -0.80 14.44
C GLN A 33 0.37 -0.94 15.10
N SER A 34 -0.70 -0.95 14.30
CA SER A 34 -2.05 -1.24 14.77
C SER A 34 -2.34 -2.74 14.89
N GLN A 35 -1.30 -3.59 14.94
CA GLN A 35 -1.40 -5.05 15.04
C GLN A 35 -2.28 -5.69 13.95
N TYR A 36 -2.28 -5.11 12.74
CA TYR A 36 -3.10 -5.58 11.61
C TYR A 36 -4.62 -5.56 11.86
N ARG A 37 -5.09 -4.77 12.82
CA ARG A 37 -6.53 -4.58 13.06
C ARG A 37 -7.11 -3.57 12.07
N PHE A 38 -8.35 -3.80 11.60
CA PHE A 38 -9.03 -2.85 10.73
C PHE A 38 -9.28 -1.48 11.37
N SER A 39 -9.38 -1.43 12.70
CA SER A 39 -9.47 -0.17 13.44
C SER A 39 -8.25 0.74 13.19
N GLY A 40 -7.11 0.19 12.76
CA GLY A 40 -5.93 0.93 12.33
C GLY A 40 -6.15 1.79 11.08
N PHE A 41 -7.07 1.43 10.18
CA PHE A 41 -7.34 2.22 8.98
C PHE A 41 -7.89 3.62 9.28
N ARG A 42 -8.58 3.78 10.43
CA ARG A 42 -8.99 5.10 10.94
C ARG A 42 -7.80 6.06 11.14
N LYS A 43 -6.59 5.53 11.34
CA LYS A 43 -5.35 6.32 11.41
C LYS A 43 -4.70 6.51 10.05
N ILE A 44 -4.81 5.52 9.15
CA ILE A 44 -4.18 5.54 7.83
C ILE A 44 -4.81 6.60 6.91
N LEU A 45 -6.14 6.70 6.88
CA LEU A 45 -6.87 7.67 6.05
C LEU A 45 -6.47 9.13 6.34
N PRO A 46 -6.60 9.65 7.58
CA PRO A 46 -6.18 11.02 7.87
C PRO A 46 -4.67 11.19 7.73
N TYR A 47 -3.87 10.17 8.05
CA TYR A 47 -2.42 10.24 7.85
C TYR A 47 -2.02 10.39 6.37
N PHE A 48 -2.80 9.84 5.44
CA PHE A 48 -2.53 9.96 4.02
C PHE A 48 -3.05 11.29 3.46
N TYR A 49 -4.32 11.63 3.74
CA TYR A 49 -5.01 12.76 3.09
C TYR A 49 -4.91 14.11 3.81
N THR A 50 -4.75 14.14 5.13
CA THR A 50 -4.83 15.41 5.90
C THR A 50 -3.61 15.71 6.77
N GLN A 51 -2.93 14.69 7.28
CA GLN A 51 -1.76 14.86 8.16
C GLN A 51 -0.46 14.57 7.40
N ASN A 52 0.65 15.18 7.84
CA ASN A 52 1.99 14.95 7.26
C ASN A 52 2.18 15.47 5.81
N ARG A 53 1.93 16.78 5.63
CA ARG A 53 2.14 17.54 4.38
C ARG A 53 1.28 17.09 3.20
N SER A 54 0.12 16.47 3.47
CA SER A 54 -0.82 15.98 2.46
C SER A 54 -1.41 17.07 1.55
N TYR A 55 -1.34 18.34 1.95
CA TYR A 55 -1.68 19.46 1.05
C TYR A 55 -0.80 19.46 -0.21
N LEU A 56 0.41 18.87 -0.15
CA LEU A 56 1.27 18.63 -1.30
C LEU A 56 0.78 17.49 -2.22
N LEU A 57 -0.35 16.86 -1.93
CA LEU A 57 -0.98 15.90 -2.86
C LEU A 57 -2.04 16.58 -3.73
N LEU A 58 -2.56 17.73 -3.30
CA LEU A 58 -3.67 18.43 -3.95
C LEU A 58 -3.32 18.89 -5.38
N PRO A 59 -2.11 19.42 -5.66
CA PRO A 59 -1.73 19.79 -7.03
C PRO A 59 -1.71 18.62 -8.02
N LEU A 60 -1.46 17.39 -7.55
CA LEU A 60 -1.43 16.20 -8.42
C LEU A 60 -2.81 15.90 -9.02
N ILE A 61 -3.90 16.26 -8.33
CA ILE A 61 -5.26 16.08 -8.85
C ILE A 61 -5.45 16.93 -10.11
N ALA A 62 -4.97 18.17 -10.10
CA ALA A 62 -5.04 19.05 -11.26
C ALA A 62 -4.20 18.49 -12.42
N PHE A 63 -3.01 17.97 -12.16
CA PHE A 63 -2.15 17.40 -13.19
C PHE A 63 -2.78 16.19 -13.90
N CYS A 64 -3.52 15.34 -13.20
CA CYS A 64 -4.21 14.18 -13.78
C CYS A 64 -5.05 14.53 -15.02
N PHE A 65 -5.74 15.67 -15.02
CA PHE A 65 -6.61 16.08 -16.13
C PHE A 65 -5.85 16.56 -17.37
N TYR A 66 -4.59 16.95 -17.21
CA TYR A 66 -3.80 17.56 -18.28
C TYR A 66 -2.53 16.75 -18.64
N MET A 67 -2.44 15.49 -18.22
CA MET A 67 -1.29 14.60 -18.49
C MET A 67 -1.04 14.30 -19.98
N GLN A 68 -1.97 14.68 -20.86
CA GLN A 68 -1.75 14.64 -22.31
C GLN A 68 -0.67 15.60 -22.81
N LEU A 69 -0.33 16.61 -22.01
CA LEU A 69 0.68 17.60 -22.35
C LEU A 69 2.05 17.18 -21.79
N TRP A 70 3.04 17.03 -22.66
CA TRP A 70 4.38 16.53 -22.31
C TRP A 70 5.07 17.35 -21.20
N TYR A 71 4.86 18.67 -21.17
CA TYR A 71 5.44 19.54 -20.15
C TYR A 71 4.77 19.36 -18.78
N ILE A 72 3.52 18.91 -18.74
CA ILE A 72 2.82 18.57 -17.50
C ILE A 72 3.31 17.23 -16.97
N GLN A 73 3.61 16.26 -17.84
CA GLN A 73 4.27 15.02 -17.43
C GLN A 73 5.64 15.30 -16.80
N MET A 74 6.42 16.21 -17.40
CA MET A 74 7.68 16.68 -16.84
C MET A 74 7.50 17.31 -15.46
N ALA A 75 6.59 18.29 -15.36
CA ALA A 75 6.30 18.98 -14.10
C ALA A 75 5.85 17.99 -13.03
N THR A 76 5.01 17.02 -13.38
CA THR A 76 4.54 15.95 -12.49
C THR A 76 5.70 15.08 -12.02
N GLY A 77 6.58 14.63 -12.91
CA GLY A 77 7.73 13.82 -12.55
C GLY A 77 8.70 14.56 -11.60
N ILE A 78 8.98 15.84 -11.86
CA ILE A 78 9.79 16.69 -10.98
C ILE A 78 9.09 16.89 -9.63
N TYR A 79 7.78 17.13 -9.64
CA TYR A 79 7.00 17.30 -8.41
C TYR A 79 7.03 16.03 -7.55
N LEU A 80 6.84 14.87 -8.16
CA LEU A 80 6.96 13.58 -7.51
C LEU A 80 8.38 13.36 -6.97
N LEU A 81 9.43 13.78 -7.68
CA LEU A 81 10.81 13.74 -7.19
C LEU A 81 10.96 14.51 -5.88
N VAL A 82 10.45 15.73 -5.85
CA VAL A 82 10.49 16.58 -4.65
C VAL A 82 9.74 15.92 -3.50
N LEU A 83 8.55 15.37 -3.75
CA LEU A 83 7.78 14.62 -2.74
C LEU A 83 8.54 13.41 -2.20
N ILE A 84 9.17 12.64 -3.08
CA ILE A 84 10.01 11.49 -2.71
C ILE A 84 11.17 11.94 -1.81
N MET A 85 11.89 12.99 -2.21
CA MET A 85 13.01 13.54 -1.43
C MET A 85 12.57 14.00 -0.04
N ILE A 86 11.40 14.66 0.06
CA ILE A 86 10.81 15.04 1.35
C ILE A 86 10.52 13.80 2.20
N LYS A 87 9.87 12.78 1.63
CA LYS A 87 9.49 11.57 2.37
C LYS A 87 10.68 10.70 2.78
N ILE A 88 11.77 10.71 2.01
CA ILE A 88 13.02 10.03 2.41
C ILE A 88 13.67 10.72 3.60
N LYS A 89 13.61 12.05 3.68
CA LYS A 89 14.14 12.82 4.82
C LYS A 89 13.34 12.57 6.11
N ASP A 90 12.05 12.31 5.99
CA ASP A 90 11.18 11.98 7.13
C ASP A 90 11.55 10.59 7.70
N LYS A 91 12.52 10.54 8.61
CA LYS A 91 12.92 9.30 9.29
C LYS A 91 11.82 8.84 10.24
N ALA A 92 11.28 7.65 9.98
CA ALA A 92 10.31 7.03 10.89
C ALA A 92 11.00 6.45 12.13
N ILE A 93 10.41 6.70 13.31
CA ILE A 93 10.89 6.21 14.61
C ILE A 93 10.90 4.68 14.64
N VAL A 94 9.86 4.05 14.10
CA VAL A 94 9.74 2.58 14.02
C VAL A 94 9.84 2.17 12.56
N LYS A 95 10.69 1.19 12.26
CA LYS A 95 10.85 0.64 10.90
C LYS A 95 9.83 -0.48 10.65
N LEU A 96 9.40 -0.61 9.39
CA LEU A 96 8.59 -1.74 8.93
C LEU A 96 9.39 -3.04 9.11
N LYS A 97 8.83 -4.04 9.80
CA LYS A 97 9.48 -5.36 9.91
C LYS A 97 8.91 -6.29 8.85
N TYR A 98 9.77 -6.77 7.96
CA TYR A 98 9.39 -7.70 6.89
C TYR A 98 9.11 -9.10 7.43
N THR A 99 7.86 -9.33 7.81
CA THR A 99 7.34 -10.65 8.23
C THR A 99 6.67 -11.37 7.07
N GLY A 100 6.39 -12.68 7.24
CA GLY A 100 5.63 -13.45 6.24
C GLY A 100 4.25 -12.84 5.93
N ARG A 101 3.58 -12.24 6.93
CA ARG A 101 2.32 -11.51 6.75
C ARG A 101 2.49 -10.30 5.83
N ILE A 102 3.52 -9.48 6.06
CA ILE A 102 3.83 -8.32 5.21
C ILE A 102 4.16 -8.74 3.78
N ARG A 103 4.93 -9.81 3.57
CA ARG A 103 5.24 -10.32 2.21
C ARG A 103 3.97 -10.70 1.44
N ARG A 104 3.02 -11.37 2.11
CA ARG A 104 1.70 -11.70 1.50
C ARG A 104 0.89 -10.45 1.18
N LEU A 105 0.88 -9.46 2.07
CA LEU A 105 0.20 -8.18 1.82
C LEU A 105 0.81 -7.44 0.63
N TYR A 106 2.14 -7.40 0.47
CA TYR A 106 2.77 -6.83 -0.74
C TYR A 106 2.36 -7.58 -2.00
N PHE A 107 2.39 -8.91 -1.97
CA PHE A 107 2.01 -9.72 -3.13
C PHE A 107 0.55 -9.46 -3.53
N LEU A 108 -0.36 -9.47 -2.56
CA LEU A 108 -1.77 -9.13 -2.79
C LEU A 108 -1.95 -7.68 -3.25
N MET A 109 -1.15 -6.75 -2.73
CA MET A 109 -1.18 -5.34 -3.15
C MET A 109 -0.79 -5.18 -4.62
N ILE A 110 0.24 -5.88 -5.08
CA ILE A 110 0.63 -5.88 -6.50
C ILE A 110 -0.55 -6.39 -7.35
N LEU A 111 -1.13 -7.54 -7.00
CA LEU A 111 -2.26 -8.11 -7.73
C LEU A 111 -3.47 -7.17 -7.77
N VAL A 112 -3.87 -6.62 -6.62
CA VAL A 112 -5.01 -5.70 -6.52
C VAL A 112 -4.74 -4.41 -7.28
N MET A 113 -3.53 -3.85 -7.20
CA MET A 113 -3.14 -2.66 -7.98
C MET A 113 -3.16 -2.92 -9.48
N THR A 114 -2.66 -4.07 -9.94
CA THR A 114 -2.70 -4.43 -11.36
C THR A 114 -4.14 -4.52 -11.85
N VAL A 115 -5.00 -5.26 -11.14
CA VAL A 115 -6.42 -5.36 -11.47
C VAL A 115 -7.09 -3.99 -11.46
N PHE A 116 -6.83 -3.17 -10.44
CA PHE A 116 -7.39 -1.84 -10.33
C PHE A 116 -6.97 -0.94 -11.50
N CYS A 117 -5.69 -0.86 -11.81
CA CYS A 117 -5.18 -0.06 -12.93
C CYS A 117 -5.77 -0.53 -14.26
N THR A 118 -5.86 -1.84 -14.49
CA THR A 118 -6.48 -2.39 -15.71
C THR A 118 -7.96 -2.00 -15.80
N LEU A 119 -8.72 -2.14 -14.71
CA LEU A 119 -10.13 -1.74 -14.70
C LEU A 119 -10.31 -0.25 -14.93
N VAL A 120 -9.50 0.60 -14.29
CA VAL A 120 -9.56 2.06 -14.47
C VAL A 120 -9.23 2.44 -15.91
N SER A 121 -8.21 1.84 -16.52
CA SER A 121 -7.85 2.09 -17.92
C SER A 121 -8.88 1.58 -18.94
N ILE A 122 -9.69 0.57 -18.60
CA ILE A 122 -10.78 0.09 -19.46
C ILE A 122 -12.03 0.97 -19.31
N LEU A 123 -12.37 1.33 -18.07
CA LEU A 123 -13.62 2.04 -17.76
C LEU A 123 -13.54 3.54 -18.05
N LEU A 124 -12.36 4.14 -17.91
CA LEU A 124 -12.14 5.54 -18.19
C LEU A 124 -11.29 5.68 -19.46
N PRO A 125 -11.66 6.55 -20.42
CA PRO A 125 -10.88 6.78 -21.64
C PRO A 125 -9.63 7.62 -21.32
N ILE A 126 -8.71 7.05 -20.55
CA ILE A 126 -7.50 7.70 -20.07
C ILE A 126 -6.39 7.46 -21.10
N PRO A 127 -5.82 8.53 -21.69
CA PRO A 127 -4.87 8.38 -22.77
C PRO A 127 -3.44 8.02 -22.33
N GLN A 128 -3.09 8.12 -21.04
CA GLN A 128 -1.74 7.81 -20.53
C GLN A 128 -1.76 6.95 -19.27
N LEU A 129 -0.82 5.99 -19.18
CA LEU A 129 -0.65 5.11 -18.03
C LEU A 129 -0.32 5.86 -16.73
N ALA A 130 0.44 6.95 -16.84
CA ALA A 130 0.83 7.77 -15.70
C ALA A 130 -0.39 8.33 -14.94
N THR A 131 -1.45 8.69 -15.65
CA THR A 131 -2.71 9.16 -15.04
C THR A 131 -3.39 8.05 -14.25
N THR A 132 -3.44 6.82 -14.78
CA THR A 132 -3.97 5.65 -14.07
C THR A 132 -3.18 5.38 -12.78
N LEU A 133 -1.86 5.49 -12.84
CA LEU A 133 -1.00 5.32 -11.65
C LEU A 133 -1.23 6.41 -10.62
N LEU A 134 -1.45 7.67 -11.02
CA LEU A 134 -1.80 8.75 -10.09
C LEU A 134 -3.16 8.49 -9.43
N ILE A 135 -4.16 8.01 -10.18
CA ILE A 135 -5.46 7.61 -9.61
C ILE A 135 -5.27 6.49 -8.59
N ALA A 136 -4.48 5.46 -8.92
CA ALA A 136 -4.16 4.37 -8.01
C ALA A 136 -3.40 4.85 -6.76
N PHE A 137 -2.50 5.83 -6.93
CA PHE A 137 -1.81 6.49 -5.83
C PHE A 137 -2.79 7.19 -4.88
N PHE A 138 -3.78 7.93 -5.39
CA PHE A 138 -4.82 8.51 -4.55
C PHE A 138 -5.64 7.44 -3.85
N MET A 139 -6.01 6.36 -4.54
CA MET A 139 -6.82 5.27 -3.99
C MET A 139 -6.04 4.32 -3.08
N LEU A 140 -4.74 4.49 -2.92
CA LEU A 140 -3.86 3.59 -2.17
C LEU A 140 -4.36 3.18 -0.77
N PRO A 141 -4.83 4.07 0.13
CA PRO A 141 -5.33 3.64 1.44
C PRO A 141 -6.57 2.74 1.34
N PHE A 142 -7.43 2.94 0.34
CA PHE A 142 -8.59 2.08 0.08
C PHE A 142 -8.16 0.74 -0.51
N LEU A 143 -7.19 0.74 -1.42
CA LEU A 143 -6.64 -0.49 -1.99
C LEU A 143 -5.96 -1.34 -0.92
N LEU A 144 -5.23 -0.73 0.01
CA LEU A 144 -4.66 -1.43 1.15
C LEU A 144 -5.75 -2.05 2.04
N PHE A 145 -6.89 -1.36 2.23
CA PHE A 145 -8.02 -1.90 2.96
C PHE A 145 -8.58 -3.16 2.27
N VAL A 146 -8.82 -3.10 0.96
CA VAL A 146 -9.26 -4.26 0.17
C VAL A 146 -8.27 -5.42 0.29
N VAL A 147 -6.97 -5.16 0.15
CA VAL A 147 -5.91 -6.16 0.30
C VAL A 147 -5.94 -6.81 1.68
N SER A 148 -6.11 -6.02 2.73
CA SER A 148 -6.19 -6.55 4.09
C SER A 148 -7.44 -7.41 4.32
N ALA A 149 -8.58 -7.04 3.73
CA ALA A 149 -9.80 -7.83 3.77
C ALA A 149 -9.64 -9.17 3.04
N LEU A 150 -9.01 -9.17 1.86
CA LEU A 150 -8.70 -10.40 1.11
C LEU A 150 -7.68 -11.29 1.82
N ALA A 151 -6.78 -10.72 2.62
CA ALA A 151 -5.79 -11.49 3.37
C ALA A 151 -6.39 -12.26 4.56
N LEU A 152 -7.49 -11.77 5.16
CA LEU A 152 -8.12 -12.38 6.34
C LEU A 152 -8.42 -13.88 6.21
N PRO A 153 -9.11 -14.37 5.15
CA PRO A 153 -9.42 -15.79 5.03
C PRO A 153 -8.14 -16.63 5.01
N GLY A 154 -7.10 -16.18 4.30
CA GLY A 154 -5.80 -16.86 4.28
C GLY A 154 -5.14 -16.91 5.67
N GLU A 155 -5.24 -15.84 6.44
CA GLU A 155 -4.70 -15.80 7.80
C GLU A 155 -5.46 -16.67 8.78
N TRP A 156 -6.78 -16.72 8.64
CA TRP A 156 -7.62 -17.61 9.42
C TRP A 156 -7.29 -19.08 9.15
N LEU A 157 -7.12 -19.46 7.88
CA LEU A 157 -6.70 -20.81 7.49
C LEU A 157 -5.32 -21.18 8.03
N ILE A 158 -4.35 -20.27 7.96
CA ILE A 158 -3.01 -20.47 8.52
C ILE A 158 -3.09 -20.69 10.04
N SER A 159 -3.86 -19.85 10.74
CA SER A 159 -4.07 -19.98 12.19
C SER A 159 -4.69 -21.34 12.55
N LEU A 160 -5.74 -21.73 11.83
CA LEU A 160 -6.43 -23.01 12.02
C LEU A 160 -5.47 -24.19 11.80
N PHE A 161 -4.65 -24.14 10.76
CA PHE A 161 -3.65 -25.16 10.46
C PHE A 161 -2.66 -25.35 11.62
N TYR A 162 -2.10 -24.26 12.16
CA TYR A 162 -1.19 -24.33 13.30
C TYR A 162 -1.87 -24.83 14.57
N GLN A 163 -3.12 -24.42 14.83
CA GLN A 163 -3.90 -24.93 15.96
C GLN A 163 -4.16 -26.43 15.84
N LEU A 164 -4.50 -26.92 14.65
CA LEU A 164 -4.70 -28.36 14.39
C LEU A 164 -3.40 -29.15 14.56
N LEU A 165 -2.27 -28.63 14.09
CA LEU A 165 -0.96 -29.24 14.32
C LEU A 165 -0.60 -29.30 15.80
N ALA A 166 -0.83 -28.22 16.55
CA ALA A 166 -0.59 -28.18 17.99
C ALA A 166 -1.47 -29.22 18.72
N LYS A 167 -2.77 -29.30 18.38
CA LYS A 167 -3.68 -30.31 18.92
C LYS A 167 -3.22 -31.73 18.62
N ARG A 168 -2.79 -32.01 17.38
CA ARG A 168 -2.24 -33.33 17.00
C ARG A 168 -0.98 -33.67 17.79
N LYS A 169 -0.09 -32.69 17.98
CA LYS A 169 1.15 -32.87 18.74
C LYS A 169 0.85 -33.16 20.21
N LEU A 170 -0.01 -32.37 20.86
CA LEU A 170 -0.40 -32.58 22.26
C LEU A 170 -1.07 -33.94 22.48
N ARG A 171 -1.97 -34.36 21.58
CA ARG A 171 -2.60 -35.69 21.65
C ARG A 171 -1.61 -36.84 21.61
N ARG A 172 -0.47 -36.71 20.93
CA ARG A 172 0.58 -37.75 20.90
C ARG A 172 1.29 -37.91 22.24
N PHE A 173 1.42 -36.84 23.01
CA PHE A 173 2.12 -36.90 24.29
C PHE A 173 1.23 -37.35 25.45
N GLY A 174 -0.10 -37.38 25.27
CA GLY A 174 -1.05 -37.84 26.30
C GLY A 174 -0.99 -37.02 27.59
N THR A 175 -0.50 -35.77 27.53
CA THR A 175 -0.30 -34.91 28.69
C THR A 175 -1.61 -34.31 29.18
N GLU A 176 -1.76 -34.19 30.49
CA GLU A 176 -2.83 -33.41 31.11
C GLU A 176 -2.70 -31.93 30.70
N ILE A 177 -3.80 -31.34 30.23
CA ILE A 177 -3.82 -29.96 29.73
C ILE A 177 -4.46 -29.08 30.80
N ILE A 178 -3.65 -28.28 31.49
CA ILE A 178 -4.10 -27.29 32.46
C ILE A 178 -4.11 -25.91 31.78
N GLY A 179 -5.31 -25.32 31.65
CA GLY A 179 -5.48 -23.97 31.10
C GLY A 179 -5.49 -22.93 32.22
N ILE A 180 -4.45 -22.12 32.31
CA ILE A 180 -4.37 -20.99 33.26
C ILE A 180 -4.61 -19.70 32.47
N THR A 181 -5.50 -18.84 32.97
CA THR A 181 -5.80 -17.52 32.38
C THR A 181 -5.97 -16.49 33.48
N GLY A 182 -5.39 -15.29 33.28
CA GLY A 182 -5.44 -14.19 34.23
C GLY A 182 -4.30 -13.21 33.97
N SER A 183 -4.60 -11.91 33.98
CA SER A 183 -3.56 -10.86 33.91
C SER A 183 -2.79 -10.75 35.22
N TYR A 184 -3.39 -11.23 36.31
CA TYR A 184 -2.85 -11.26 37.67
C TYR A 184 -3.03 -12.67 38.23
N GLY A 185 -1.91 -13.31 38.55
CA GLY A 185 -1.73 -14.55 39.34
C GLY A 185 -2.86 -15.56 39.31
#